data_AF-A0A7G1IK60-F1
#
_entry.id   AF-A0A7G1IK60-F1
#
_cell.length_a   1.000
_cell.length_b   1.000
_cell.length_c   1.000
_cell.angle_alpha   90.00
_cell.angle_beta   90.00
_cell.angle_gamma   90.00
#
_symmetry.space_group_name_H-M   'P 1'
#
loop_
_entity.id
_entity.type
_entity.pdbx_description
1 polymer ?
#
loop_
_entity_poly.entity_id
_entity_poly.type
_entity_poly.pdbx_seq_one_letter_code
_entity_poly.pdbx_strand_id
1 'polypeptide(L)'
;MGLFPNNAFAPTATTDHRSVVAVPPGWSYPQAASVPAAYITAYSVLIDIAQVSAGQRVLIHSAAGGVGQAAIRIAAHLGAEVFATAHPAKHHILRGLGIPEDHIASSRTLDFGDTFAAAGGGRGMDVVLNSLRGEFVDASLHLVAPGGRFVEIGKTDIRSAADVAQTHPGLSYHAYDLSAATPEQVQHAWAGVRELISGGVIAPLPVTRYGLLRAPRRSAT
;
A
#
# COMPACT_ATOMS: atom_id res chain seq x y z
N MET A 1 -0.59 -4.53 19.92
CA MET A 1 -1.30 -4.37 18.63
C MET A 1 -0.96 -5.55 17.73
N GLY A 2 -1.77 -5.88 16.73
CA GLY A 2 -1.47 -7.02 15.86
C GLY A 2 -2.54 -7.33 14.82
N LEU A 3 -2.32 -8.42 14.08
CA LEU A 3 -3.25 -8.96 13.09
C LEU A 3 -4.10 -10.06 13.72
N PHE A 4 -5.41 -9.96 13.52
CA PHE A 4 -6.40 -10.90 14.03
C PHE A 4 -7.24 -11.39 12.84
N PRO A 5 -6.86 -12.51 12.19
CA PRO A 5 -7.58 -12.99 11.01
C PRO A 5 -9.02 -13.41 11.32
N ASN A 6 -9.28 -13.81 12.57
CA ASN A 6 -10.59 -14.23 13.04
C ASN A 6 -11.05 -13.33 14.20
N ASN A 7 -12.35 -13.02 14.26
CA ASN A 7 -13.00 -12.32 15.37
C ASN A 7 -12.42 -10.94 15.72
N ALA A 8 -11.81 -10.23 14.77
CA ALA A 8 -11.24 -8.89 14.99
C ALA A 8 -12.26 -7.82 15.47
N PHE A 9 -13.56 -8.06 15.26
CA PHE A 9 -14.65 -7.17 15.68
C PHE A 9 -15.41 -7.69 16.93
N ALA A 10 -14.86 -8.68 17.63
CA ALA A 10 -15.39 -9.22 18.88
C ALA A 10 -14.72 -8.56 20.10
N PRO A 11 -15.32 -8.62 21.31
CA PRO A 11 -14.69 -8.12 22.54
C PRO A 11 -13.40 -8.85 22.90
N THR A 12 -13.21 -10.07 22.41
CA THR A 12 -12.01 -10.89 22.59
C THR A 12 -11.66 -11.61 21.30
N ALA A 13 -10.36 -11.70 20.98
CA ALA A 13 -9.86 -12.43 19.81
C ALA A 13 -8.56 -13.16 20.15
N THR A 14 -8.35 -14.30 19.49
CA THR A 14 -7.11 -15.10 19.59
C THR A 14 -6.38 -15.02 18.25
N THR A 15 -5.06 -14.89 18.29
CA THR A 15 -4.19 -14.91 17.11
C THR A 15 -2.85 -15.54 17.48
N ASP A 16 -2.02 -15.86 16.48
CA ASP A 16 -0.67 -16.33 16.71
C ASP A 16 0.15 -15.24 17.41
N HIS A 17 0.95 -15.60 18.42
CA HIS A 17 1.82 -14.66 19.14
C HIS A 17 2.78 -13.88 18.22
N ARG A 18 3.12 -14.43 17.06
CA ARG A 18 3.96 -13.81 16.02
C ARG A 18 3.27 -12.68 15.27
N SER A 19 1.93 -12.64 15.32
CA SER A 19 1.11 -11.63 14.69
C SER A 19 0.89 -10.39 15.56
N VAL A 20 1.44 -10.37 16.78
CA VAL A 20 1.27 -9.28 17.74
C VAL A 20 2.60 -8.70 18.20
N VAL A 21 2.59 -7.40 18.48
CA VAL A 21 3.71 -6.66 19.07
C VAL A 21 3.20 -5.74 20.18
N ALA A 22 4.08 -5.34 21.09
CA ALA A 22 3.75 -4.33 22.10
C ALA A 22 3.32 -3.01 21.44
N VAL A 23 2.38 -2.30 22.06
CA VAL A 23 2.01 -0.95 21.60
C VAL A 23 3.13 0.01 21.98
N PRO A 24 3.68 0.79 21.04
CA PRO A 24 4.71 1.77 21.36
C PRO A 24 4.23 2.81 22.40
N PRO A 25 5.11 3.30 23.28
CA PRO A 25 4.78 4.38 24.21
C PRO A 25 4.21 5.61 23.48
N GLY A 26 3.21 6.26 24.08
CA GLY A 26 2.59 7.46 23.52
C GLY A 26 1.52 7.21 22.45
N TRP A 27 1.30 5.96 22.02
CA TRP A 27 0.22 5.64 21.08
C TRP A 27 -1.06 5.25 21.81
N SER A 28 -2.18 5.86 21.43
CA SER A 28 -3.51 5.39 21.85
C SER A 28 -3.87 4.07 21.17
N TYR A 29 -4.78 3.29 21.75
CA TYR A 29 -5.23 2.03 21.13
C TYR A 29 -5.79 2.21 19.70
N PRO A 30 -6.58 3.25 19.39
CA PRO A 30 -7.05 3.44 18.01
C PRO A 30 -5.92 3.75 17.03
N GLN A 31 -4.92 4.53 17.46
CA GLN A 31 -3.70 4.77 16.67
C GLN A 31 -2.95 3.45 16.42
N ALA A 32 -2.74 2.65 17.47
CA ALA A 32 -2.08 1.36 17.37
C ALA A 32 -2.86 0.35 16.50
N ALA A 33 -4.19 0.39 16.52
CA ALA A 33 -5.05 -0.46 15.70
C ALA A 33 -5.01 -0.08 14.20
N SER A 34 -4.62 1.14 13.85
CA SER A 34 -4.51 1.59 12.44
C SER A 34 -3.27 1.03 11.71
N VAL A 35 -2.30 0.51 12.45
CA VAL A 35 -0.96 0.19 11.92
C VAL A 35 -0.84 -1.22 11.32
N PRO A 36 -1.27 -2.31 11.99
CA PRO A 36 -0.94 -3.68 11.60
C PRO A 36 -1.18 -4.01 10.12
N ALA A 37 -2.42 -3.93 9.64
CA ALA A 37 -2.74 -4.34 8.28
C ALA A 37 -2.10 -3.42 7.23
N ALA A 38 -2.08 -2.11 7.49
CA ALA A 38 -1.54 -1.13 6.55
C ALA A 38 -0.02 -1.27 6.37
N TYR A 39 0.72 -1.27 7.48
CA TYR A 39 2.18 -1.27 7.44
C TYR A 39 2.77 -2.64 7.15
N ILE A 40 2.16 -3.74 7.59
CA ILE A 40 2.64 -5.09 7.22
C ILE A 40 2.47 -5.30 5.71
N THR A 41 1.31 -4.91 5.15
CA THR A 41 1.11 -4.97 3.68
C THR A 41 2.12 -4.10 2.94
N ALA A 42 2.28 -2.84 3.35
CA ALA A 42 3.21 -1.92 2.69
C ALA A 42 4.67 -2.37 2.79
N TYR A 43 5.08 -2.89 3.95
CA TYR A 43 6.42 -3.43 4.16
C TYR A 43 6.67 -4.64 3.26
N SER A 44 5.79 -5.64 3.30
CA SER A 44 5.96 -6.85 2.47
C SER A 44 5.96 -6.53 0.98
N VAL A 45 5.09 -5.62 0.53
CA VAL A 45 5.05 -5.24 -0.89
C VAL A 45 6.30 -4.47 -1.31
N LEU A 46 6.69 -3.42 -0.58
CA LEU A 46 7.76 -2.53 -1.05
C LEU A 46 9.16 -3.08 -0.77
N ILE A 47 9.37 -3.74 0.37
CA ILE A 47 10.69 -4.20 0.80
C ILE A 47 10.90 -5.67 0.40
N ASP A 48 9.99 -6.57 0.79
CA ASP A 48 10.23 -8.00 0.58
C ASP A 48 10.00 -8.43 -0.89
N ILE A 49 8.92 -7.94 -1.52
CA ILE A 49 8.52 -8.35 -2.88
C ILE A 49 9.15 -7.44 -3.93
N ALA A 50 8.87 -6.14 -3.84
CA ALA A 50 9.32 -5.19 -4.84
C ALA A 50 10.77 -4.75 -4.65
N GLN A 51 11.38 -4.95 -3.48
CA GLN A 51 12.78 -4.59 -3.22
C GLN A 51 13.12 -3.15 -3.66
N VAL A 52 12.25 -2.21 -3.28
CA VAL A 52 12.37 -0.79 -3.62
C VAL A 52 13.69 -0.24 -3.11
N SER A 53 14.39 0.48 -3.98
CA SER A 53 15.68 1.13 -3.69
C SER A 53 15.62 2.63 -3.98
N ALA A 54 16.56 3.38 -3.40
CA ALA A 54 16.65 4.82 -3.61
C ALA A 54 16.74 5.20 -5.10
N GLY A 55 16.06 6.28 -5.47
CA GLY A 55 15.97 6.76 -6.85
C GLY A 55 14.99 6.00 -7.75
N GLN A 56 14.41 4.89 -7.29
CA GLN A 56 13.35 4.20 -8.03
C GLN A 56 12.03 4.97 -7.97
N ARG A 57 11.25 4.87 -9.04
CA ARG A 57 9.91 5.44 -9.15
C ARG A 57 8.86 4.43 -8.75
N VAL A 58 8.03 4.84 -7.80
CA VAL A 58 7.00 3.97 -7.22
C VAL A 58 5.64 4.63 -7.42
N LEU A 59 4.77 3.97 -8.19
CA LEU A 59 3.37 4.36 -8.32
C LEU A 59 2.53 3.62 -7.27
N ILE A 60 1.83 4.38 -6.43
CA ILE A 60 0.94 3.88 -5.39
C ILE A 60 -0.50 4.24 -5.73
N HIS A 61 -1.32 3.25 -6.06
CA HIS A 61 -2.74 3.48 -6.29
C HIS A 61 -3.55 3.53 -4.99
N SER A 62 -4.68 4.26 -5.05
CA SER A 62 -5.56 4.49 -3.88
C SER A 62 -4.81 5.00 -2.64
N ALA A 63 -3.80 5.84 -2.87
CA ALA A 63 -2.76 6.20 -1.91
C ALA A 63 -3.28 6.94 -0.67
N ALA A 64 -4.48 7.53 -0.74
CA ALA A 64 -5.14 8.15 0.41
C ALA A 64 -5.73 7.13 1.41
N GLY A 65 -5.76 5.84 1.08
CA GLY A 65 -6.17 4.75 1.98
C GLY A 65 -5.08 4.33 2.97
N GLY A 66 -5.40 3.42 3.89
CA GLY A 66 -4.46 3.04 4.96
C GLY A 66 -3.14 2.44 4.46
N VAL A 67 -3.22 1.43 3.58
CA VAL A 67 -2.02 0.82 2.96
C VAL A 67 -1.28 1.85 2.11
N GLY A 68 -2.00 2.68 1.35
CA GLY A 68 -1.41 3.72 0.50
C GLY A 68 -0.58 4.74 1.28
N GLN A 69 -1.11 5.26 2.39
CA GLN A 69 -0.39 6.20 3.24
C GLN A 69 0.83 5.56 3.92
N ALA A 70 0.72 4.28 4.33
CA ALA A 70 1.85 3.52 4.86
C ALA A 70 2.94 3.31 3.79
N ALA A 71 2.53 2.94 2.57
CA ALA A 71 3.42 2.74 1.43
C ALA A 71 4.15 4.03 1.03
N ILE A 72 3.48 5.19 1.03
CA ILE A 72 4.13 6.49 0.76
C ILE A 72 5.27 6.73 1.77
N ARG A 73 5.01 6.51 3.07
CA ARG A 73 6.02 6.75 4.11
C ARG A 73 7.23 5.83 3.97
N ILE A 74 6.99 4.54 3.72
CA ILE A 74 8.07 3.56 3.51
C ILE A 74 8.85 3.90 2.24
N ALA A 75 8.17 4.14 1.12
CA ALA A 75 8.83 4.48 -0.15
C ALA A 75 9.69 5.75 -0.04
N ALA A 76 9.15 6.80 0.60
CA ALA A 76 9.91 8.03 0.87
C ALA A 76 11.14 7.78 1.77
N HIS A 77 11.01 6.93 2.79
CA HIS A 77 12.14 6.55 3.64
C HIS A 77 13.23 5.77 2.89
N LEU A 78 12.84 4.94 1.92
CA LEU A 78 13.76 4.23 1.05
C LEU A 78 14.41 5.14 -0.01
N GLY A 79 14.05 6.43 -0.05
CA GLY A 79 14.57 7.39 -1.03
C GLY A 79 13.96 7.23 -2.43
N ALA A 80 12.78 6.62 -2.53
CA ALA A 80 12.07 6.46 -3.79
C ALA A 80 11.32 7.74 -4.19
N GLU A 81 11.17 7.94 -5.49
CA GLU A 81 10.34 8.99 -6.10
C GLU A 81 8.90 8.48 -6.20
N VAL A 82 7.99 9.08 -5.43
CA VAL A 82 6.62 8.55 -5.27
C VAL A 82 5.64 9.28 -6.20
N PHE A 83 4.87 8.48 -6.94
CA PHE A 83 3.69 8.89 -7.70
C PHE A 83 2.46 8.26 -7.07
N ALA A 84 1.34 8.97 -7.04
CA ALA A 84 0.18 8.54 -6.26
C ALA A 84 -1.14 8.86 -6.95
N THR A 85 -2.06 7.89 -6.95
CA THR A 85 -3.45 8.16 -7.32
C THR A 85 -4.37 8.12 -6.11
N ALA A 86 -5.37 9.00 -6.09
CA ALA A 86 -6.48 8.94 -5.14
C ALA A 86 -7.73 9.56 -5.77
N HIS A 87 -8.87 9.38 -5.11
CA HIS A 87 -10.07 10.13 -5.46
C HIS A 87 -9.76 11.64 -5.37
N PRO A 88 -10.18 12.49 -6.34
CA PRO A 88 -9.83 13.92 -6.34
C PRO A 88 -10.13 14.66 -5.03
N ALA A 89 -11.30 14.38 -4.42
CA ALA A 89 -11.67 14.91 -3.10
C ALA A 89 -10.66 14.59 -1.96
N LYS A 90 -9.77 13.61 -2.15
CA LYS A 90 -8.74 13.18 -1.18
C LYS A 90 -7.32 13.59 -1.58
N HIS A 91 -7.12 14.31 -2.69
CA HIS A 91 -5.78 14.76 -3.11
C HIS A 91 -5.08 15.64 -2.06
N HIS A 92 -5.84 16.38 -1.26
CA HIS A 92 -5.29 17.15 -0.13
C HIS A 92 -4.51 16.27 0.88
N ILE A 93 -4.86 14.99 1.02
CA ILE A 93 -4.13 14.03 1.87
C ILE A 93 -2.75 13.76 1.28
N LEU A 94 -2.65 13.57 -0.04
CA LEU A 94 -1.39 13.29 -0.72
C LEU A 94 -0.44 14.48 -0.67
N ARG A 95 -0.95 15.70 -0.87
CA ARG A 95 -0.19 16.94 -0.67
C ARG A 95 0.32 17.06 0.77
N GLY A 96 -0.52 16.74 1.74
CA GLY A 96 -0.14 16.72 3.16
C GLY A 96 0.93 15.67 3.50
N LEU A 97 1.12 14.67 2.65
CA LEU A 97 2.21 13.69 2.74
C LEU A 97 3.46 14.09 1.94
N GLY A 98 3.48 15.27 1.34
CA GLY A 98 4.64 15.81 0.62
C GLY A 98 4.77 15.33 -0.83
N ILE A 99 3.73 14.73 -1.42
CA ILE A 99 3.75 14.35 -2.83
C ILE A 99 3.60 15.61 -3.70
N PRO A 100 4.49 15.85 -4.68
CA PRO A 100 4.38 16.95 -5.64
C PRO A 100 3.06 16.92 -6.43
N GLU A 101 2.57 18.08 -6.88
CA GLU A 101 1.26 18.15 -7.57
C GLU A 101 1.27 17.40 -8.91
N ASP A 102 2.38 17.44 -9.64
CA ASP A 102 2.60 16.69 -10.90
C ASP A 102 2.78 15.17 -10.68
N HIS A 103 2.92 14.73 -9.42
CA HIS A 103 2.99 13.33 -9.02
C HIS A 103 1.65 12.82 -8.47
N ILE A 104 0.60 13.64 -8.51
CA ILE A 104 -0.75 13.29 -8.04
C ILE A 104 -1.70 13.19 -9.24
N ALA A 105 -2.42 12.08 -9.32
CA ALA A 105 -3.48 11.92 -10.31
C ALA A 105 -4.76 11.31 -9.73
N SER A 106 -5.83 11.34 -10.51
CA SER A 106 -7.13 10.77 -10.14
C SER A 106 -7.08 9.24 -10.18
N SER A 107 -7.67 8.59 -9.18
CA SER A 107 -7.91 7.13 -9.18
C SER A 107 -9.25 6.74 -9.81
N ARG A 108 -9.91 7.69 -10.51
CA ARG A 108 -11.26 7.55 -11.08
C ARG A 108 -11.29 7.63 -12.60
N THR A 109 -10.17 7.99 -13.20
CA THR A 109 -9.97 8.27 -14.62
C THR A 109 -8.62 7.68 -15.04
N LEU A 110 -8.42 7.42 -16.33
CA LEU A 110 -7.18 6.85 -16.86
C LEU A 110 -6.11 7.90 -17.19
N ASP A 111 -6.42 9.17 -16.94
CA ASP A 111 -5.54 10.33 -17.16
C ASP A 111 -4.23 10.29 -16.34
N PHE A 112 -4.16 9.45 -15.30
CA PHE A 112 -2.91 9.20 -14.58
C PHE A 112 -1.81 8.64 -15.48
N GLY A 113 -2.17 7.91 -16.54
CA GLY A 113 -1.22 7.41 -17.54
C GLY A 113 -0.41 8.54 -18.18
N ASP A 114 -1.12 9.47 -18.79
CA ASP A 114 -0.51 10.62 -19.47
C ASP A 114 0.16 11.57 -18.47
N THR A 115 -0.48 11.80 -17.32
CA THR A 115 0.05 12.67 -16.26
C THR A 115 1.43 12.19 -15.79
N PHE A 116 1.57 10.90 -15.51
CA PHE A 116 2.81 10.35 -15.00
C PHE A 116 3.86 10.06 -16.07
N ALA A 117 3.44 9.80 -17.32
CA ALA A 117 4.37 9.75 -18.44
C ALA A 117 5.05 11.12 -18.65
N ALA A 118 4.28 12.22 -18.56
CA ALA A 118 4.80 13.58 -18.66
C ALA A 118 5.72 13.93 -17.48
N ALA A 119 5.26 13.75 -16.24
CA ALA A 119 6.04 14.08 -15.03
C ALA A 119 7.31 13.22 -14.91
N GLY A 120 7.23 11.93 -15.29
CA GLY A 120 8.37 11.02 -15.29
C GLY A 120 9.33 11.20 -16.47
N GLY A 121 9.08 12.09 -17.42
CA GLY A 121 9.93 12.20 -18.62
C GLY A 121 10.02 10.90 -19.42
N GLY A 122 8.93 10.12 -19.46
CA GLY A 122 8.80 8.90 -20.28
C GLY A 122 9.53 7.64 -19.78
N ARG A 123 10.26 7.66 -18.66
CA ARG A 123 11.00 6.48 -18.15
C ARG A 123 10.09 5.33 -17.67
N GLY A 124 8.84 5.63 -17.31
CA GLY A 124 7.93 4.71 -16.63
C GLY A 124 8.21 4.57 -15.13
N MET A 125 7.58 3.57 -14.52
CA MET A 125 7.60 3.24 -13.09
C MET A 125 8.40 1.98 -12.83
N ASP A 126 9.36 2.04 -11.91
CA ASP A 126 10.16 0.88 -11.52
C ASP A 126 9.33 -0.11 -10.67
N VAL A 127 8.35 0.41 -9.93
CA VAL A 127 7.40 -0.36 -9.12
C VAL A 127 6.01 0.24 -9.20
N VAL A 128 4.99 -0.62 -9.35
CA VAL A 128 3.58 -0.25 -9.23
C VAL A 128 2.93 -1.07 -8.11
N LEU A 129 2.38 -0.40 -7.11
CA LEU A 129 1.51 -1.00 -6.08
C LEU A 129 0.05 -0.74 -6.49
N ASN A 130 -0.62 -1.77 -6.98
CA ASN A 130 -1.97 -1.67 -7.51
C ASN A 130 -3.04 -2.19 -6.54
N SER A 131 -4.18 -1.50 -6.54
CA SER A 131 -5.42 -1.94 -5.91
C SER A 131 -6.66 -1.59 -6.75
N LEU A 132 -6.46 -1.16 -8.00
CA LEU A 132 -7.51 -0.81 -8.95
C LEU A 132 -7.90 -2.05 -9.77
N ARG A 133 -8.87 -1.92 -10.67
CA ARG A 133 -9.47 -3.04 -11.41
C ARG A 133 -9.81 -2.64 -12.84
N GLY A 134 -9.99 -3.63 -13.70
CA GLY A 134 -10.37 -3.47 -15.10
C GLY A 134 -9.30 -2.73 -15.90
N GLU A 135 -9.74 -1.82 -16.75
CA GLU A 135 -8.89 -0.98 -17.62
C GLU A 135 -7.80 -0.19 -16.86
N PHE A 136 -7.99 0.06 -15.55
CA PHE A 136 -6.99 0.70 -14.71
C PHE A 136 -5.77 -0.21 -14.51
N VAL A 137 -5.95 -1.53 -14.39
CA VAL A 137 -4.84 -2.49 -14.28
C VAL A 137 -4.02 -2.46 -15.56
N ASP A 138 -4.71 -2.49 -16.70
CA ASP A 138 -4.06 -2.49 -18.01
C ASP A 138 -3.29 -1.18 -18.22
N ALA A 139 -3.87 -0.02 -17.92
CA ALA A 139 -3.17 1.27 -17.98
C ALA A 139 -1.96 1.32 -17.04
N SER A 140 -2.06 0.77 -15.84
CA SER A 140 -0.95 0.72 -14.88
C SER A 140 0.17 -0.22 -15.31
N LEU A 141 -0.14 -1.34 -15.99
CA LEU A 141 0.86 -2.24 -16.58
C LEU A 141 1.66 -1.54 -17.68
N HIS A 142 1.02 -0.70 -18.50
CA HIS A 142 1.71 0.09 -19.54
C HIS A 142 2.65 1.16 -18.97
N LEU A 143 2.47 1.57 -17.71
CA LEU A 143 3.38 2.50 -17.03
C LEU A 143 4.63 1.82 -16.46
N VAL A 144 4.67 0.49 -16.38
CA VAL A 144 5.81 -0.22 -15.80
C VAL A 144 7.02 -0.10 -16.73
N ALA A 145 8.13 0.41 -16.20
CA ALA A 145 9.39 0.49 -16.92
C ALA A 145 9.94 -0.92 -17.20
N PRO A 146 10.79 -1.11 -18.23
CA PRO A 146 11.47 -2.37 -18.46
C PRO A 146 12.21 -2.86 -17.20
N GLY A 147 12.03 -4.12 -16.81
CA GLY A 147 12.58 -4.68 -15.57
C GLY A 147 11.80 -4.30 -14.30
N GLY A 148 10.69 -3.57 -14.44
CA GLY A 148 9.86 -3.13 -13.33
C GLY A 148 9.03 -4.24 -12.68
N ARG A 149 8.48 -3.92 -11.51
CA ARG A 149 7.67 -4.86 -10.70
C ARG A 149 6.25 -4.31 -10.52
N PHE A 150 5.27 -5.13 -10.84
CA PHE A 150 3.86 -4.83 -10.58
C PHE A 150 3.40 -5.72 -9.42
N VAL A 151 2.97 -5.10 -8.32
CA VAL A 151 2.47 -5.80 -7.14
C VAL A 151 0.99 -5.49 -6.96
N GLU A 152 0.16 -6.49 -7.22
CA GLU A 152 -1.29 -6.46 -7.03
C GLU A 152 -1.64 -6.80 -5.58
N ILE A 153 -2.33 -5.90 -4.90
CA ILE A 153 -2.94 -6.15 -3.58
C ILE A 153 -4.47 -6.21 -3.65
N GLY A 154 -5.06 -5.94 -4.81
CA GLY A 154 -6.46 -6.18 -5.10
C GLY A 154 -6.77 -7.67 -5.18
N LYS A 155 -7.98 -8.06 -4.78
CA LYS A 155 -8.39 -9.48 -4.71
C LYS A 155 -9.31 -9.94 -5.84
N THR A 156 -9.91 -9.01 -6.58
CA THR A 156 -11.05 -9.30 -7.46
C THR A 156 -10.69 -9.39 -8.93
N ASP A 157 -9.56 -8.80 -9.35
CA ASP A 157 -9.13 -8.75 -10.76
C ASP A 157 -7.63 -9.09 -10.88
N ILE A 158 -7.22 -10.15 -10.18
CA ILE A 158 -5.83 -10.64 -10.24
C ILE A 158 -5.60 -11.27 -11.62
N ARG A 159 -4.58 -10.79 -12.34
CA ARG A 159 -4.17 -11.33 -13.64
C ARG A 159 -3.24 -12.53 -13.51
N SER A 160 -3.22 -13.37 -14.55
CA SER A 160 -2.26 -14.46 -14.68
C SER A 160 -0.87 -13.88 -14.92
N ALA A 161 0.10 -14.26 -14.09
CA ALA A 161 1.49 -13.83 -14.27
C ALA A 161 2.07 -14.29 -15.63
N ALA A 162 1.64 -15.46 -16.13
CA ALA A 162 2.07 -15.96 -17.42
C ALA A 162 1.53 -15.10 -18.58
N ASP A 163 0.27 -14.66 -18.49
CA ASP A 163 -0.35 -13.82 -19.51
C ASP A 163 0.28 -12.43 -19.51
N VAL A 164 0.51 -11.86 -18.31
CA VAL A 164 1.21 -10.57 -18.16
C VAL A 164 2.64 -10.64 -18.71
N ALA A 165 3.37 -11.73 -18.46
CA ALA A 165 4.71 -11.90 -19.00
C ALA A 165 4.73 -12.02 -20.54
N GLN A 166 3.65 -12.52 -21.15
CA GLN A 166 3.50 -12.58 -22.61
C GLN A 166 3.17 -11.21 -23.22
N THR A 167 2.26 -10.44 -22.61
CA THR A 167 1.83 -9.14 -23.14
C THR A 167 2.77 -7.99 -22.81
N HIS A 168 3.50 -8.10 -21.70
CA HIS A 168 4.43 -7.09 -21.21
C HIS A 168 5.78 -7.75 -20.86
N PRO A 169 6.57 -8.15 -21.86
CA PRO A 169 7.81 -8.88 -21.64
C PRO A 169 8.81 -8.06 -20.80
N GLY A 170 9.40 -8.72 -19.80
CA GLY A 170 10.44 -8.13 -18.95
C GLY A 170 9.95 -7.45 -17.67
N LEU A 171 8.64 -7.43 -17.38
CA LEU A 171 8.14 -7.06 -16.05
C LEU A 171 7.93 -8.29 -15.16
N SER A 172 8.01 -8.09 -13.85
CA SER A 172 7.63 -9.10 -12.86
C SER A 172 6.27 -8.76 -12.25
N TYR A 173 5.30 -9.68 -12.35
CA TYR A 173 3.97 -9.52 -11.77
C TYR A 173 3.82 -10.39 -10.51
N HIS A 174 3.39 -9.77 -9.42
CA HIS A 174 3.19 -10.42 -8.13
C HIS A 174 1.79 -10.11 -7.60
N ALA A 175 1.07 -11.11 -7.10
CA ALA A 175 -0.13 -10.91 -6.32
C ALA A 175 0.17 -11.17 -4.84
N TYR A 176 -0.22 -10.25 -3.97
CA TYR A 176 0.00 -10.35 -2.53
C TYR A 176 -1.33 -10.25 -1.77
N ASP A 177 -1.58 -11.24 -0.92
CA ASP A 177 -2.71 -11.23 0.01
C ASP A 177 -2.23 -11.44 1.45
N LEU A 178 -2.39 -10.40 2.28
CA LEU A 178 -2.07 -10.46 3.71
C LEU A 178 -2.84 -11.57 4.44
N SER A 179 -4.08 -11.91 4.03
CA SER A 179 -4.82 -12.99 4.69
C SER A 179 -4.26 -14.39 4.39
N ALA A 180 -3.43 -14.52 3.38
CA ALA A 180 -2.72 -15.76 3.06
C ALA A 180 -1.28 -15.78 3.61
N ALA A 181 -0.81 -14.69 4.22
CA ALA A 181 0.55 -14.61 4.77
C ALA A 181 0.74 -15.58 5.94
N THR A 182 1.86 -16.29 5.96
CA THR A 182 2.18 -17.19 7.07
C THR A 182 2.57 -16.40 8.32
N PRO A 183 2.41 -16.98 9.53
CA PRO A 183 2.86 -16.32 10.75
C PRO A 183 4.34 -15.92 10.74
N GLU A 184 5.22 -16.67 10.06
CA GLU A 184 6.63 -16.35 9.90
C GLU A 184 6.84 -15.12 9.03
N GLN A 185 6.10 -15.00 7.92
CA GLN A 185 6.13 -13.81 7.06
C GLN A 185 5.64 -12.57 7.82
N VAL A 186 4.55 -12.72 8.59
CA VAL A 186 4.03 -11.65 9.45
C VAL A 186 5.04 -11.26 10.53
N GLN A 187 5.71 -12.22 11.16
CA GLN A 187 6.74 -11.95 12.16
C GLN A 187 7.93 -11.17 11.59
N HIS A 188 8.40 -11.60 10.41
CA HIS A 188 9.47 -10.94 9.67
C HIS A 188 9.10 -9.49 9.34
N ALA A 189 7.93 -9.27 8.75
CA ALA A 189 7.44 -7.93 8.45
C ALA A 189 7.27 -7.08 9.72
N TRP A 190 6.84 -7.68 10.83
CA TRP A 190 6.78 -6.99 12.12
C TRP A 190 8.14 -6.54 12.64
N ALA A 191 9.19 -7.35 12.45
CA ALA A 191 10.54 -6.98 12.87
C ALA A 191 10.98 -5.69 12.17
N GLY A 192 10.87 -5.63 10.83
CA GLY A 192 11.21 -4.43 10.08
C GLY A 192 10.29 -3.24 10.37
N VAL A 193 8.98 -3.46 10.50
CA VAL A 193 8.04 -2.39 10.90
C VAL A 193 8.40 -1.80 12.26
N ARG A 194 8.86 -2.61 13.22
CA ARG A 194 9.29 -2.12 14.54
C ARG A 194 10.56 -1.27 14.46
N GLU A 195 11.49 -1.61 13.58
CA GLU A 195 12.68 -0.80 13.32
C GLU A 195 12.29 0.56 12.75
N LEU A 196 11.38 0.57 11.76
CA LEU A 196 10.86 1.81 11.17
C LEU A 196 10.06 2.66 12.18
N ILE A 197 9.31 2.05 13.10
CA ILE A 197 8.67 2.77 14.22
C ILE A 197 9.72 3.39 15.13
N SER A 198 10.73 2.62 15.52
CA SER A 198 11.77 3.08 16.45
C SER A 198 12.65 4.18 15.84
N GLY A 199 12.86 4.12 14.52
CA GLY A 199 13.54 5.17 13.74
C GLY A 199 12.67 6.39 13.42
N GLY A 200 11.42 6.45 13.89
CA GLY A 200 10.52 7.59 13.69
C GLY A 200 9.96 7.73 12.26
N VAL A 201 10.15 6.73 11.40
CA VAL A 201 9.64 6.71 10.02
C VAL A 201 8.13 6.47 10.02
N ILE A 202 7.67 5.53 10.86
CA ILE A 202 6.27 5.15 10.96
C ILE A 202 5.58 6.00 12.02
N ALA A 203 4.57 6.75 11.58
CA ALA A 203 3.62 7.41 12.44
C ALA A 203 2.26 6.68 12.41
N PRO A 204 1.46 6.77 13.48
CA PRO A 204 0.07 6.33 13.43
C PRO A 204 -0.69 6.99 12.27
N LEU A 205 -1.58 6.24 11.63
CA LEU A 205 -2.43 6.80 10.58
C LEU A 205 -3.55 7.65 11.20
N PRO A 206 -4.10 8.64 10.47
CA PRO A 206 -5.28 9.37 10.91
C PRO A 206 -6.44 8.41 11.21
N VAL A 207 -7.09 8.59 12.37
CA VAL A 207 -8.17 7.71 12.83
C VAL A 207 -9.51 8.44 12.89
N THR A 208 -10.52 7.87 12.24
CA THR A 208 -11.91 8.28 12.42
C THR A 208 -12.64 7.20 13.22
N ARG A 209 -13.25 7.58 14.34
CA ARG A 209 -13.87 6.65 15.29
C ARG A 209 -15.38 6.64 15.14
N TYR A 210 -15.97 5.45 15.26
CA TYR A 210 -17.41 5.25 15.27
C TYR A 210 -17.78 4.40 16.49
N GLY A 211 -18.90 4.73 17.14
CA GLY A 211 -19.48 3.84 18.15
C GLY A 211 -20.00 2.55 17.51
N LEU A 212 -19.93 1.43 18.22
CA LEU A 212 -20.29 0.10 17.73
C LEU A 212 -21.69 0.04 17.09
N LEU A 213 -22.65 0.80 17.64
CA LEU A 213 -24.02 0.88 17.12
C LEU A 213 -24.15 1.55 15.74
N ARG A 214 -23.09 2.22 15.25
CA ARG A 214 -23.05 2.85 13.92
C ARG A 214 -22.39 1.97 12.85
N ALA A 215 -21.92 0.77 13.20
CA ALA A 215 -21.22 -0.15 12.30
C ALA A 215 -22.00 -0.55 11.02
N PRO A 216 -23.33 -0.76 11.03
CA PRO A 216 -24.06 -1.21 9.83
C PRO A 216 -24.13 -0.17 8.70
N ARG A 217 -23.82 1.11 8.96
CA ARG A 217 -24.07 2.20 7.99
C ARG A 217 -22.94 2.45 6.98
N ARG A 218 -21.89 1.62 6.93
CA ARG A 218 -20.68 1.94 6.14
C ARG A 218 -20.12 0.83 5.24
N SER A 219 -20.76 -0.33 5.13
CA SER A 219 -20.37 -1.33 4.13
C SER A 219 -20.63 -0.90 2.68
N ALA A 220 -21.21 0.29 2.46
CA ALA A 220 -21.56 0.83 1.16
C ALA A 220 -21.26 2.34 1.09
N THR A 221 -19.99 2.73 0.91
CA THR A 221 -19.58 4.02 0.33
C THR A 221 -18.19 3.90 -0.27
#